data_AF-A0A2Z5EN37-F1
#
_entry.id   AF-A0A2Z5EN37-F1
#
_cell.length_a   1.000
_cell.length_b   1.000
_cell.length_c   1.000
_cell.angle_alpha   90.00
_cell.angle_beta   90.00
_cell.angle_gamma   90.00
#
_symmetry.space_group_name_H-M   'P 1'
#
loop_
_entity.id
_entity.type
_entity.pdbx_description
1 polymer ?
#
loop_
_entity_poly.entity_id
_entity_poly.type
_entity_poly.pdbx_seq_one_letter_code
_entity_poly.pdbx_strand_id
1 'polypeptide(L)'
;ANLLGLEVKKVTETPPEEVERVKNWINSEDYKEKNFARQALVINPAHACQPLGAQLAAHGFEGTLPFVHGAQGCASYYRSTLNRHFREPAPAVSDAMTEDSAVFGGQ
;
A
#
# COMPACT_ATOMS: atom_id res chain seq x y z
N ALA A 1 11.28 -20.56 -18.80
CA ALA A 1 12.09 -19.37 -19.11
C ALA A 1 11.23 -18.13 -18.98
N ASN A 2 11.77 -16.99 -18.52
CA ASN A 2 11.05 -15.71 -18.58
C ASN A 2 10.94 -15.22 -20.05
N LEU A 3 10.31 -14.08 -20.27
CA LEU A 3 10.18 -13.44 -21.59
C LEU A 3 11.52 -13.07 -22.26
N LEU A 4 12.64 -13.22 -21.54
CA LEU A 4 14.00 -12.97 -22.02
C LEU A 4 14.76 -14.28 -22.31
N GLY A 5 14.10 -15.44 -22.29
CA GLY A 5 14.74 -16.74 -22.49
C GLY A 5 15.62 -17.19 -21.31
N LEU A 6 15.64 -16.46 -20.20
CA LEU A 6 16.43 -16.80 -19.03
C LEU A 6 15.75 -17.90 -18.23
N GLU A 7 16.54 -18.87 -17.78
CA GLU A 7 16.09 -19.93 -16.90
C GLU A 7 15.80 -19.34 -15.51
N VAL A 8 14.52 -19.25 -15.16
CA VAL A 8 14.11 -18.75 -13.84
C VAL A 8 14.17 -19.92 -12.87
N LYS A 9 15.15 -19.90 -11.98
CA LYS A 9 15.22 -20.85 -10.87
C LYS A 9 14.04 -20.62 -9.94
N LYS A 10 13.11 -21.58 -9.87
CA LYS A 10 12.06 -21.57 -8.84
C LYS A 10 12.73 -21.79 -7.48
N VAL A 11 12.42 -20.93 -6.51
CA VAL A 11 12.93 -21.05 -5.14
C VAL A 11 12.25 -22.22 -4.42
N THR A 12 10.99 -22.49 -4.76
CA THR A 12 10.19 -23.61 -4.28
C THR A 12 9.22 -24.07 -5.37
N GLU A 13 8.91 -25.36 -5.41
CA GLU A 13 7.87 -25.91 -6.29
C GLU A 13 6.68 -26.40 -5.46
N THR A 14 5.51 -25.84 -5.72
CA THR A 14 4.24 -26.36 -5.20
C THR A 14 3.63 -27.26 -6.28
N PRO A 15 3.34 -28.53 -5.99
CA PRO A 15 2.74 -29.43 -6.96
C PRO A 15 1.38 -28.89 -7.46
N PRO A 16 1.03 -29.07 -8.75
CA PRO A 16 -0.24 -28.59 -9.29
C PRO A 16 -1.47 -29.11 -8.52
N GLU A 17 -1.42 -30.36 -8.06
CA GLU A 17 -2.48 -30.96 -7.24
C GLU A 17 -2.68 -30.22 -5.91
N GLU A 18 -1.59 -29.73 -5.31
CA GLU A 18 -1.64 -28.99 -4.05
C GLU A 18 -2.22 -27.59 -4.26
N VAL A 19 -1.86 -26.93 -5.37
CA VAL A 19 -2.46 -25.65 -5.76
C VAL A 19 -3.97 -25.81 -5.95
N GLU A 20 -4.41 -26.86 -6.66
CA GLU A 20 -5.82 -27.13 -6.90
C GLU A 20 -6.56 -27.49 -5.60
N ARG A 21 -5.93 -28.27 -4.71
CA ARG A 21 -6.48 -28.58 -3.39
C ARG A 21 -6.71 -27.32 -2.56
N VAL A 22 -5.70 -26.44 -2.46
CA VAL A 22 -5.80 -25.18 -1.70
C VAL A 22 -6.83 -24.25 -2.33
N LYS A 23 -6.86 -24.14 -3.66
CA LYS A 23 -7.85 -23.34 -4.40
C LYS A 23 -9.28 -23.79 -4.11
N ASN A 24 -9.53 -25.09 -4.04
CA ASN A 24 -10.86 -25.61 -3.67
C ASN A 24 -11.18 -25.34 -2.19
N TRP A 25 -10.21 -25.47 -1.30
CA TRP A 25 -10.39 -25.18 0.13
C TRP A 25 -10.70 -23.69 0.41
N ILE A 26 -9.98 -22.74 -0.20
CA ILE A 26 -10.22 -21.30 0.03
C ILE A 26 -11.61 -20.83 -0.43
N ASN A 27 -12.30 -21.62 -1.26
CA ASN A 27 -13.66 -21.38 -1.73
C ASN A 27 -14.73 -22.17 -0.93
N SER A 28 -14.35 -22.85 0.16
CA SER A 28 -15.26 -23.61 1.02
C SER A 28 -15.83 -22.77 2.18
N GLU A 29 -16.95 -23.22 2.76
CA GLU A 29 -17.52 -22.58 3.96
C GLU A 29 -16.62 -22.72 5.20
N ASP A 30 -15.90 -23.84 5.37
CA ASP A 30 -14.90 -24.02 6.45
C ASP A 30 -13.84 -22.90 6.41
N TYR A 31 -13.32 -22.59 5.23
CA TYR A 31 -12.34 -21.52 5.08
C TYR A 31 -12.95 -20.15 5.36
N LYS A 32 -14.18 -19.91 4.91
CA LYS A 32 -14.90 -18.66 5.17
C LYS A 32 -15.06 -18.43 6.67
N GLU A 33 -15.46 -19.44 7.45
CA GLU A 33 -15.56 -19.32 8.90
C GLU A 33 -14.22 -18.94 9.54
N LYS A 34 -13.13 -19.61 9.14
CA LYS A 34 -11.77 -19.26 9.61
C LYS A 34 -11.35 -17.86 9.18
N ASN A 35 -11.69 -17.46 7.96
CA ASN A 35 -11.37 -16.15 7.41
C ASN A 35 -12.08 -15.02 8.18
N PHE A 36 -13.34 -15.23 8.55
CA PHE A 36 -14.14 -14.29 9.36
C PHE A 36 -13.77 -14.32 10.85
N ALA A 37 -13.21 -15.42 11.34
CA ALA A 37 -12.70 -15.53 12.71
C ALA A 37 -11.35 -14.80 12.94
N ARG A 38 -10.74 -14.18 11.91
CA ARG A 38 -9.51 -13.40 12.06
C ARG A 38 -9.73 -12.19 12.97
N GLN A 39 -8.82 -11.98 13.92
CA GLN A 39 -8.90 -10.86 14.87
C GLN A 39 -7.80 -9.79 14.68
N ALA A 40 -6.71 -10.10 13.97
CA ALA A 40 -5.56 -9.20 13.83
C ALA A 40 -5.09 -9.00 12.39
N LEU A 41 -5.04 -10.08 11.61
CA LEU A 41 -4.57 -10.01 10.22
C LEU A 41 -5.63 -9.38 9.32
N VAL A 42 -5.24 -8.33 8.59
CA VAL A 42 -6.05 -7.68 7.55
C VAL A 42 -5.45 -8.02 6.18
N ILE A 43 -6.29 -8.43 5.22
CA ILE A 43 -5.87 -8.77 3.86
C ILE A 43 -6.71 -7.92 2.91
N ASN A 44 -6.06 -7.27 1.95
CA ASN A 44 -6.69 -6.41 0.94
C ASN A 44 -7.68 -5.39 1.53
N PRO A 45 -7.24 -4.53 2.48
CA PRO A 45 -8.12 -3.51 3.05
C PRO A 45 -8.63 -2.56 1.97
N ALA A 46 -9.93 -2.28 1.98
CA ALA A 46 -10.57 -1.32 1.08
C ALA A 46 -10.60 0.11 1.70
N HIS A 47 -9.48 0.55 2.27
CA HIS A 47 -9.32 1.90 2.81
C HIS A 47 -7.86 2.36 2.71
N ALA A 48 -7.65 3.67 2.83
CA ALA A 48 -6.33 4.29 2.93
C ALA A 48 -6.19 5.03 4.27
N CYS A 49 -4.98 5.48 4.59
CA CYS A 49 -4.72 6.23 5.82
C CYS A 49 -5.10 7.72 5.71
N GLN A 50 -5.30 8.36 6.86
CA GLN A 50 -5.85 9.71 6.98
C GLN A 50 -5.17 10.79 6.10
N PRO A 51 -3.82 10.87 5.99
CA PRO A 51 -3.19 12.01 5.31
C PRO A 51 -3.42 12.07 3.80
N LEU A 52 -3.81 10.95 3.17
CA LEU A 52 -4.25 10.97 1.76
C LEU A 52 -5.48 11.87 1.59
N GLY A 53 -6.45 11.76 2.51
CA GLY A 53 -7.65 12.60 2.51
C GLY A 53 -7.33 14.06 2.85
N ALA A 54 -6.41 14.29 3.79
CA ALA A 54 -5.97 15.65 4.13
C ALA A 54 -5.30 16.36 2.94
N GLN A 55 -4.43 15.66 2.20
CA GLN A 55 -3.82 16.20 0.99
C GLN A 55 -4.87 16.53 -0.08
N LEU A 56 -5.82 15.62 -0.32
CA LEU A 56 -6.90 15.85 -1.28
C LEU A 56 -7.74 17.07 -0.90
N ALA A 57 -8.09 17.23 0.38
CA ALA A 57 -8.84 18.38 0.86
C ALA A 57 -8.05 19.69 0.71
N ALA A 58 -6.75 19.69 1.03
CA ALA A 58 -5.88 20.87 0.91
C ALA A 58 -5.73 21.36 -0.53
N HIS A 59 -5.75 20.46 -1.52
CA HIS A 59 -5.78 20.83 -2.94
C HIS A 59 -7.05 21.59 -3.36
N GLY A 60 -8.10 21.59 -2.55
CA GLY A 60 -9.34 22.33 -2.81
C GLY A 60 -9.28 23.82 -2.47
N PHE A 61 -8.20 24.30 -1.86
CA PHE A 61 -8.04 25.70 -1.46
C PHE A 61 -7.11 26.45 -2.41
N GLU A 62 -7.50 27.67 -2.79
CA GLU A 62 -6.70 28.52 -3.70
C GLU A 62 -5.31 28.81 -3.12
N GLY A 63 -4.28 28.76 -3.97
CA GLY A 63 -2.90 29.07 -3.58
C GLY A 63 -2.30 28.14 -2.51
N THR A 64 -2.89 26.97 -2.28
CA THR A 64 -2.49 26.07 -1.19
C THR A 64 -1.55 24.95 -1.68
N LEU A 65 -0.43 24.78 -0.98
CA LEU A 65 0.49 23.65 -1.17
C LEU A 65 0.36 22.70 0.03
N PRO A 66 -0.13 21.46 -0.16
CA PRO A 66 -0.19 20.49 0.93
C PRO A 66 1.21 20.17 1.48
N PHE A 67 1.35 20.32 2.80
CA PHE A 67 2.57 20.04 3.54
C PHE A 67 2.31 18.90 4.54
N VAL A 68 3.06 17.82 4.45
CA VAL A 68 2.95 16.65 5.32
C VAL A 68 4.18 16.59 6.23
N HIS A 69 4.02 17.04 7.48
CA HIS A 69 5.03 16.84 8.53
C HIS A 69 5.26 15.35 8.75
N GLY A 70 6.51 14.89 8.67
CA GLY A 70 6.87 13.50 8.87
C GLY A 70 7.80 12.93 7.79
N ALA A 71 7.72 11.61 7.61
CA ALA A 71 8.54 10.90 6.64
C ALA A 71 8.11 11.21 5.19
N GLN A 72 9.08 11.59 4.35
CA GLN A 72 8.85 11.93 2.94
C GLN A 72 8.20 10.83 2.10
N GLY A 73 8.37 9.56 2.49
CA GLY A 73 7.78 8.40 1.78
C GLY A 73 6.25 8.46 1.74
N CYS A 74 5.63 8.95 2.82
CA CYS A 74 4.18 9.14 2.91
C CYS A 74 3.68 10.09 1.82
N ALA A 75 4.26 11.29 1.73
CA ALA A 75 3.90 12.27 0.71
C ALA A 75 4.05 11.71 -0.71
N SER A 76 5.11 10.94 -0.99
CA SER A 76 5.32 10.32 -2.30
C SER A 76 4.21 9.31 -2.68
N TYR A 77 3.78 8.48 -1.72
CA TYR A 77 2.68 7.52 -1.92
C TYR A 77 1.35 8.22 -2.17
N TYR A 78 1.04 9.29 -1.43
CA TYR A 78 -0.20 10.02 -1.60
C TYR A 78 -0.28 10.69 -2.97
N ARG A 79 0.79 11.40 -3.36
CA ARG A 79 0.91 12.00 -4.71
C ARG A 79 0.73 10.96 -5.80
N SER A 80 1.45 9.83 -5.71
CA SER A 80 1.35 8.75 -6.69
C SER A 80 -0.06 8.15 -6.79
N THR A 81 -0.77 8.04 -5.65
CA THR A 81 -2.14 7.52 -5.60
C THR A 81 -3.11 8.45 -6.33
N LEU A 82 -3.04 9.75 -6.03
CA LEU A 82 -3.88 10.76 -6.69
C LEU A 82 -3.54 10.90 -8.18
N ASN A 83 -2.26 10.92 -8.54
CA ASN A 83 -1.82 10.97 -9.94
C ASN A 83 -2.36 9.81 -10.76
N ARG A 84 -2.31 8.58 -10.23
CA ARG A 84 -2.80 7.40 -10.96
C ARG A 84 -4.32 7.42 -11.15
N HIS A 85 -5.06 7.94 -10.17
CA HIS A 85 -6.51 8.03 -10.25
C HIS A 85 -6.98 9.14 -11.20
N PHE A 86 -6.46 10.36 -11.02
CA PHE A 86 -6.91 11.54 -11.76
C PHE A 86 -6.15 11.79 -13.06
N ARG A 87 -4.99 11.15 -13.25
CA ARG A 87 -4.07 11.38 -14.38
C ARG A 87 -3.50 12.81 -14.44
N GLU A 88 -3.49 13.49 -13.29
CA GLU A 88 -3.03 14.87 -13.12
C GLU A 88 -1.91 14.95 -12.08
N PRO A 89 -1.06 16.00 -12.09
CA PRO A 89 -0.10 16.24 -11.02
C PRO A 89 -0.79 16.60 -9.69
N ALA A 90 -0.48 15.86 -8.62
CA ALA A 90 -0.82 16.20 -7.24
C ALA A 90 0.46 16.64 -6.50
N PRO A 91 0.78 17.94 -6.43
CA PRO A 91 1.96 18.43 -5.72
C PRO A 91 1.77 18.40 -4.20
N ALA A 92 2.74 17.85 -3.47
CA ALA A 92 2.79 17.93 -2.00
C ALA A 92 4.25 17.87 -1.54
N VAL A 93 4.51 18.43 -0.37
CA VAL A 93 5.85 18.49 0.23
C VAL A 93 5.86 17.86 1.64
N SER A 94 7.05 17.56 2.12
CA SER A 94 7.33 17.02 3.46
C SER A 94 8.64 17.62 3.96
N ASP A 95 8.77 17.80 5.28
CA ASP A 95 10.02 18.16 5.96
C ASP A 95 11.01 17.01 6.10
N ALA A 96 10.65 15.81 5.66
CA ALA A 96 11.54 14.66 5.56
C ALA A 96 12.20 14.28 6.91
N MET A 97 11.38 14.15 7.95
CA MET A 97 11.85 13.62 9.25
C MET A 97 12.58 12.30 9.08
N THR A 98 13.74 12.20 9.73
CA THR A 98 14.59 11.01 9.76
C THR A 98 14.54 10.35 11.14
N GLU A 99 15.34 9.31 11.34
CA GLU A 99 15.44 8.63 12.63
C GLU A 99 15.92 9.55 13.76
N ASP A 100 16.77 10.54 13.46
CA ASP A 100 17.26 11.51 14.45
C ASP A 100 16.12 12.33 15.08
N SER A 101 15.05 12.58 14.31
CA SER A 101 13.86 13.27 14.81
C SER A 101 13.10 12.47 15.88
N ALA A 102 13.36 11.17 16.03
CA ALA A 102 12.82 10.38 17.14
C ALA A 102 13.46 10.77 18.49
N VAL A 103 14.68 11.32 18.48
CA VAL A 103 15.37 11.81 19.69
C VAL A 103 15.11 13.30 19.90
N PHE A 104 15.24 14.11 18.84
CA PHE A 104 15.27 15.56 18.95
C PHE A 104 13.97 16.26 18.54
N GLY A 105 12.98 15.52 18.04
CA GLY A 105 11.77 16.09 17.44
C GLY A 105 12.01 16.63 16.03
N GLY A 106 10.98 17.26 15.45
CA GLY A 106 11.00 17.87 14.12
C GLY A 106 10.55 19.33 14.11
N GLN A 107 10.87 20.07 15.18
CA GLN A 107 10.57 21.50 15.34
C GLN A 107 11.43 22.38 14.44
#